data_AF-A0A8C2FAJ6-F1
#
_entry.id   AF-A0A8C2FAJ6-F1
#
_cell.length_a   1.000
_cell.length_b   1.000
_cell.length_c   1.000
_cell.angle_alpha   90.00
_cell.angle_beta   90.00
_cell.angle_gamma   90.00
#
_symmetry.space_group_name_H-M   'P 1'
#
loop_
_entity.id
_entity.type
_entity.pdbx_description
1 polymer ?
#
loop_
_entity_poly.entity_id
_entity_poly.type
_entity_poly.pdbx_seq_one_letter_code
_entity_poly.pdbx_strand_id
1 'polypeptide(L)'
;MAADLDGQDWLNMDTIEQALFSRLLLQEPGNHLIYMTSCSAVNLSADRDAGEKRVIPYLYACYRRAKEEITKVPEKLLSYAVQCKNLTVSNARTVLLTPEIYISQNVYEQLLDLLLEAVRGAQFEEVVEFLEDVIASLLADQEVRTFGEVMVPVFDIFQGRVKDLDLCQLLLYSYLEILLYFSRQKDISKVLMEHIQPKDPNSGIQYQKTLLGTILNISCLLRTPGVVENHGFFLNPSRSSPQEMKVQESNIYQFMGQFHDKLYQILKNLLQQSSETRHL
;
A
#
# COMPACT_ATOMS: atom_id res chain seq x y z
N MET A 1 -0.02 44.35 -18.44
CA MET A 1 1.00 43.42 -17.90
C MET A 1 1.03 42.08 -18.66
N ALA A 2 0.61 42.03 -19.93
CA ALA A 2 0.51 40.79 -20.72
C ALA A 2 1.54 40.71 -21.87
N ALA A 3 2.55 41.58 -21.87
CA ALA A 3 3.49 41.74 -22.99
C ALA A 3 4.90 41.16 -22.73
N ASP A 4 5.16 40.62 -21.54
CA ASP A 4 6.49 40.10 -21.13
C ASP A 4 6.57 38.56 -21.06
N LEU A 5 5.55 37.84 -21.55
CA LEU A 5 5.49 36.36 -21.45
C LEU A 5 6.00 35.62 -22.71
N ASP A 6 6.24 36.34 -23.81
CA ASP A 6 6.72 35.74 -25.06
C ASP A 6 8.23 35.49 -24.98
N GLY A 7 8.61 34.21 -24.83
CA GLY A 7 10.00 33.75 -24.90
C GLY A 7 10.56 33.14 -23.61
N GLN A 8 9.79 33.07 -22.53
CA GLN A 8 10.19 32.30 -21.34
C GLN A 8 9.96 30.80 -21.57
N ASP A 9 11.03 30.01 -21.47
CA ASP A 9 10.95 28.55 -21.46
C ASP A 9 10.51 28.10 -20.06
N TRP A 10 9.20 28.11 -19.84
CA TRP A 10 8.54 27.73 -18.58
C TRP A 10 8.65 26.23 -18.26
N LEU A 11 9.20 25.43 -19.16
CA LEU A 11 9.34 23.98 -19.02
C LEU A 11 10.76 23.57 -18.61
N ASN A 12 11.42 24.39 -17.80
CA ASN A 12 12.65 23.98 -17.13
C ASN A 12 12.36 23.13 -15.87
N MET A 13 13.38 22.40 -15.40
CA MET A 13 13.21 21.45 -14.30
C MET A 13 12.84 22.10 -12.97
N ASP A 14 13.33 23.32 -12.70
CA ASP A 14 12.98 24.05 -11.47
C ASP A 14 11.49 24.38 -11.45
N THR A 15 10.93 24.78 -12.60
CA THR A 15 9.50 25.07 -12.74
C THR A 15 8.67 23.79 -12.62
N ILE A 16 9.16 22.65 -13.13
CA ILE A 16 8.48 21.35 -13.01
C ILE A 16 8.43 20.89 -11.55
N GLU A 17 9.52 21.05 -10.79
CA GLU A 17 9.57 20.71 -9.38
C GLU A 17 8.56 21.54 -8.57
N GLN A 18 8.56 22.85 -8.77
CA GLN A 18 7.60 23.74 -8.11
C GLN A 18 6.15 23.43 -8.52
N ALA A 19 5.91 23.16 -9.80
CA ALA A 19 4.58 22.81 -10.31
C ALA A 19 4.07 21.49 -9.72
N LEU A 20 4.93 20.47 -9.61
CA LEU A 20 4.57 19.20 -8.99
C LEU A 20 4.20 19.39 -7.53
N PHE A 21 5.04 20.06 -6.74
CA PHE A 21 4.76 20.32 -5.33
C PHE A 21 3.43 21.07 -5.15
N SER A 22 3.25 22.15 -5.91
CA SER A 22 2.01 22.95 -5.88
C SER A 22 0.79 22.11 -6.25
N ARG A 23 0.93 21.22 -7.24
CA ARG A 23 -0.12 20.29 -7.67
C ARG A 23 -0.51 19.31 -6.58
N LEU A 24 0.42 18.80 -5.78
CA LEU A 24 0.12 17.86 -4.70
C LEU A 24 -0.67 18.51 -3.55
N LEU A 25 -0.57 19.84 -3.38
CA LEU A 25 -1.28 20.60 -2.36
C LEU A 25 -2.72 21.01 -2.77
N LEU A 26 -3.11 20.81 -4.04
CA LEU A 26 -4.45 21.13 -4.50
C LEU A 26 -5.48 20.13 -3.95
N GLN A 27 -6.54 20.64 -3.31
CA GLN A 27 -7.63 19.80 -2.80
C GLN A 27 -8.51 19.21 -3.91
N GLU A 28 -8.76 19.99 -4.97
CA GLU A 28 -9.58 19.59 -6.12
C GLU A 28 -8.81 19.84 -7.42
N PRO A 29 -7.84 18.98 -7.76
CA PRO A 29 -6.98 19.22 -8.90
C PRO A 29 -7.70 19.15 -10.25
N GLY A 30 -8.77 18.35 -10.34
CA GLY A 30 -9.63 18.25 -11.52
C GLY A 30 -10.26 19.58 -11.94
N ASN A 31 -10.42 20.53 -11.02
CA ASN A 31 -10.96 21.86 -11.32
C ASN A 31 -9.93 22.81 -11.98
N HIS A 32 -8.67 22.39 -12.08
CA HIS A 32 -7.54 23.20 -12.54
C HIS A 32 -6.91 22.64 -13.83
N LEU A 33 -7.61 21.75 -14.53
CA LEU A 33 -7.11 21.13 -15.76
C LEU A 33 -7.08 22.14 -16.91
N ILE A 34 -5.95 22.18 -17.63
CA ILE A 34 -5.74 23.03 -18.80
C ILE A 34 -5.60 22.11 -20.02
N TYR A 35 -6.46 22.33 -21.01
CA TYR A 35 -6.47 21.58 -22.27
C TYR A 35 -5.59 22.27 -23.31
N MET A 36 -4.49 21.64 -23.70
CA MET A 36 -3.52 22.18 -24.67
C MET A 36 -3.90 21.92 -26.14
N THR A 37 -4.93 21.10 -26.39
CA THR A 37 -5.44 20.79 -27.74
C THR A 37 -6.90 21.20 -27.87
N SER A 38 -7.32 21.60 -29.08
CA SER A 38 -8.71 21.94 -29.36
C SER A 38 -9.61 20.73 -29.07
N CYS A 39 -10.62 20.97 -28.24
CA CYS A 39 -11.46 19.99 -27.57
C CYS A 39 -12.45 19.26 -28.52
N SER A 40 -11.94 18.59 -29.56
CA SER A 40 -12.79 17.76 -30.45
C SER A 40 -13.07 16.37 -29.87
N ALA A 41 -12.28 15.93 -28.89
CA ALA A 41 -12.53 14.71 -28.12
C ALA A 41 -12.02 14.86 -26.67
N VAL A 42 -12.90 14.64 -25.69
CA VAL A 42 -12.54 14.60 -24.27
C VAL A 42 -11.66 13.36 -24.04
N ASN A 43 -10.40 13.56 -23.66
CA ASN A 43 -9.53 12.45 -23.25
C ASN A 43 -9.80 12.12 -21.78
N LEU A 44 -10.89 11.39 -21.54
CA LEU A 44 -11.35 11.03 -20.19
C LEU A 44 -10.26 10.33 -19.35
N SER A 45 -9.34 9.60 -19.98
CA SER A 45 -8.23 8.96 -19.27
C SER A 45 -7.20 9.97 -18.80
N ALA A 46 -6.80 10.93 -19.65
CA ALA A 46 -5.85 11.97 -19.28
C ALA A 46 -6.42 12.88 -18.20
N ASP A 47 -7.71 13.22 -18.30
CA ASP A 47 -8.40 14.07 -17.33
C ASP A 47 -8.49 13.39 -15.96
N ARG A 48 -8.80 12.09 -15.94
CA ARG A 48 -8.81 11.29 -14.70
C ARG A 48 -7.42 11.27 -14.06
N ASP A 49 -6.39 10.99 -14.85
CA ASP A 49 -5.03 10.83 -14.31
C ASP A 49 -4.47 12.18 -13.83
N ALA A 50 -4.73 13.27 -14.55
CA ALA A 50 -4.32 14.62 -14.15
C ALA A 50 -5.14 15.15 -12.96
N GLY A 51 -6.41 14.74 -12.87
CA GLY A 51 -7.35 15.09 -11.81
C GLY A 51 -7.26 14.22 -10.54
N GLU A 52 -6.41 13.19 -10.49
CA GLU A 52 -6.30 12.28 -9.34
C GLU A 52 -6.02 13.06 -8.05
N LYS A 53 -6.94 12.94 -7.10
CA LYS A 53 -6.90 13.69 -5.84
C LYS A 53 -5.90 13.09 -4.85
N ARG A 54 -5.74 11.77 -4.85
CA ARG A 54 -4.87 11.04 -3.92
C ARG A 54 -3.42 11.22 -4.34
N VAL A 55 -2.60 11.79 -3.45
CA VAL A 55 -1.20 12.13 -3.76
C VAL A 55 -0.33 10.92 -4.10
N ILE A 56 -0.45 9.81 -3.36
CA ILE A 56 0.39 8.63 -3.60
C ILE A 56 0.07 7.95 -4.95
N PRO A 57 -1.21 7.64 -5.28
CA PRO A 57 -1.59 7.14 -6.62
C PRO A 57 -1.17 8.07 -7.77
N TYR A 58 -1.30 9.39 -7.59
CA TYR A 58 -0.87 10.35 -8.59
C TYR A 58 0.65 10.29 -8.84
N LEU A 59 1.45 10.24 -7.77
CA LEU A 59 2.90 10.13 -7.86
C LEU A 59 3.34 8.80 -8.49
N TYR A 60 2.70 7.69 -8.14
CA TYR A 60 2.93 6.39 -8.79
C TYR A 60 2.60 6.43 -10.29
N ALA A 61 1.49 7.04 -10.68
CA ALA A 61 1.15 7.19 -12.09
C ALA A 61 2.18 8.06 -12.85
N CYS A 62 2.70 9.12 -12.21
CA CYS A 62 3.80 9.91 -12.76
C CYS A 62 5.09 9.10 -12.90
N TYR A 63 5.45 8.32 -11.87
CA TYR A 63 6.61 7.43 -11.86
C TYR A 63 6.57 6.46 -13.04
N ARG A 64 5.42 5.80 -13.23
CA ARG A 64 5.19 4.87 -14.34
C ARG A 64 5.38 5.54 -15.70
N ARG A 65 4.74 6.69 -15.91
CA ARG A 65 4.88 7.44 -17.17
C ARG A 65 6.33 7.83 -17.43
N ALA A 66 7.02 8.38 -16.42
CA ALA A 66 8.44 8.74 -16.55
C ALA A 66 9.30 7.52 -16.88
N LYS A 67 9.05 6.38 -16.23
CA LYS A 67 9.75 5.11 -16.50
C LYS A 67 9.52 4.61 -17.92
N GLU A 68 8.28 4.65 -18.41
CA GLU A 68 7.98 4.27 -19.80
C GLU A 68 8.70 5.19 -20.79
N GLU A 69 8.71 6.51 -20.53
CA GLU A 69 9.34 7.48 -21.41
C GLU A 69 10.86 7.36 -21.47
N ILE A 70 11.54 6.94 -20.39
CA ILE A 70 12.99 6.65 -20.37
C ILE A 70 13.39 5.71 -21.53
N THR A 71 12.52 4.78 -21.93
CA THR A 71 12.80 3.82 -23.01
C THR A 71 12.48 4.34 -24.42
N LYS A 72 11.74 5.45 -24.52
CA LYS A 72 11.21 6.00 -25.78
C LYS A 72 11.87 7.31 -26.19
N VAL A 73 12.32 8.11 -25.22
CA VAL A 73 12.84 9.45 -25.49
C VAL A 73 14.21 9.41 -26.19
N PRO A 74 14.51 10.37 -27.07
CA PRO A 74 15.86 10.53 -27.61
C PRO A 74 16.89 10.75 -26.50
N GLU A 75 18.15 10.36 -26.74
CA GLU A 75 19.25 10.46 -25.76
C GLU A 75 19.38 11.85 -25.12
N LYS A 76 19.19 12.92 -25.91
CA LYS A 76 19.22 14.31 -25.42
C LYS A 76 18.15 14.66 -24.38
N LEU A 77 17.06 13.88 -24.29
CA LEU A 77 15.96 14.05 -23.34
C LEU A 77 15.99 13.01 -22.21
N LEU A 78 16.89 12.03 -22.28
CA LEU A 78 16.97 10.93 -21.31
C LEU A 78 17.21 11.43 -19.88
N SER A 79 18.11 12.40 -19.71
CA SER A 79 18.39 13.00 -18.40
C SER A 79 17.15 13.62 -17.76
N TYR A 80 16.31 14.30 -18.55
CA TYR A 80 15.05 14.89 -18.09
C TYR A 80 14.04 13.82 -17.69
N ALA A 81 13.89 12.75 -18.48
CA ALA A 81 12.99 11.64 -18.13
C ALA A 81 13.41 10.94 -16.83
N VAL A 82 14.71 10.71 -16.64
CA VAL A 82 15.27 10.18 -15.39
C VAL A 82 15.03 11.15 -14.23
N GLN A 83 15.23 12.45 -14.43
CA GLN A 83 15.01 13.45 -13.39
C GLN A 83 13.54 13.54 -12.98
N CYS A 84 12.60 13.44 -13.93
CA CYS A 84 11.17 13.34 -13.64
C CYS A 84 10.84 12.10 -12.80
N LYS A 85 11.42 10.93 -13.12
CA LYS A 85 11.26 9.72 -12.30
C LYS A 85 11.75 9.97 -10.87
N ASN A 86 12.96 10.50 -10.71
CA ASN A 86 13.54 10.77 -9.39
C ASN A 86 12.75 11.81 -8.61
N LEU A 87 12.20 12.81 -9.29
CA LEU A 87 11.36 13.84 -8.68
C LEU A 87 10.08 13.24 -8.09
N THR A 88 9.47 12.24 -8.74
CA THR A 88 8.29 11.54 -8.18
C THR A 88 8.62 10.76 -6.91
N VAL A 89 9.79 10.12 -6.86
CA VAL A 89 10.29 9.39 -5.68
C VAL A 89 10.57 10.37 -4.54
N SER A 90 11.27 11.47 -4.82
CA SER A 90 11.57 12.53 -3.84
C SER A 90 10.29 13.14 -3.25
N ASN A 91 9.29 13.43 -4.09
CA ASN A 91 8.01 13.94 -3.61
C ASN A 91 7.23 12.89 -2.81
N ALA A 92 7.25 11.62 -3.19
CA ALA A 92 6.62 10.56 -2.40
C ALA A 92 7.26 10.42 -1.01
N ARG A 93 8.59 10.54 -0.94
CA ARG A 93 9.31 10.66 0.34
C ARG A 93 8.79 11.85 1.16
N THR A 94 8.77 13.05 0.58
CA THR A 94 8.28 14.26 1.27
C THR A 94 6.85 14.09 1.77
N VAL A 95 5.97 13.50 0.95
CA VAL A 95 4.59 13.19 1.32
C VAL A 95 4.52 12.32 2.57
N LEU A 96 5.35 11.28 2.66
CA LEU A 96 5.36 10.35 3.79
C LEU A 96 6.02 10.92 5.06
N LEU A 97 6.98 11.84 4.90
CA LEU A 97 7.66 12.52 6.00
C LEU A 97 6.85 13.69 6.59
N THR A 98 6.03 14.34 5.77
CA THR A 98 5.25 15.54 6.15
C THR A 98 3.79 15.42 5.76
N PRO A 99 3.07 14.35 6.17
CA PRO A 99 1.69 14.11 5.73
C PRO A 99 0.72 15.25 6.12
N GLU A 100 1.04 16.04 7.15
CA GLU A 100 0.18 17.09 7.71
C GLU A 100 -0.10 18.23 6.72
N ILE A 101 0.77 18.45 5.74
CA ILE A 101 0.57 19.52 4.74
C ILE A 101 -0.49 19.13 3.69
N TYR A 102 -0.84 17.85 3.58
CA TYR A 102 -1.81 17.32 2.63
C TYR A 102 -3.19 17.22 3.29
N ILE A 103 -3.88 18.36 3.35
CA ILE A 103 -5.17 18.51 4.03
C ILE A 103 -6.20 17.50 3.48
N SER A 104 -6.93 16.86 4.39
CA SER A 104 -7.97 15.87 4.08
C SER A 104 -7.47 14.63 3.33
N GLN A 105 -6.19 14.29 3.47
CA GLN A 105 -5.60 13.07 2.92
C GLN A 105 -5.02 12.18 4.02
N ASN A 106 -5.20 10.87 3.89
CA ASN A 106 -4.49 9.87 4.68
C ASN A 106 -3.48 9.15 3.77
N VAL A 107 -2.26 9.66 3.70
CA VAL A 107 -1.26 9.18 2.74
C VAL A 107 -0.76 7.77 3.06
N TYR A 108 -0.75 7.39 4.34
CA TYR A 108 -0.41 6.04 4.80
C TYR A 108 -1.48 5.03 4.37
N GLU A 109 -2.74 5.43 4.41
CA GLU A 109 -3.84 4.62 3.88
C GLU A 109 -3.77 4.49 2.36
N GLN A 110 -3.48 5.58 1.64
CA GLN A 110 -3.30 5.56 0.19
C GLN A 110 -2.17 4.62 -0.25
N LEU A 111 -1.09 4.54 0.53
CA LEU A 111 0.00 3.59 0.29
C LEU A 111 -0.48 2.14 0.37
N LEU A 112 -1.26 1.82 1.40
CA LEU A 112 -1.82 0.47 1.57
C LEU A 112 -2.89 0.16 0.51
N ASP A 113 -3.70 1.15 0.12
CA ASP A 113 -4.67 1.04 -0.96
C ASP A 113 -3.99 0.76 -2.30
N LEU A 114 -2.89 1.46 -2.60
CA LEU A 114 -2.11 1.24 -3.82
C LEU A 114 -1.59 -0.20 -3.90
N LEU A 115 -1.06 -0.74 -2.80
CA LEU A 115 -0.61 -2.13 -2.72
C LEU A 115 -1.78 -3.11 -2.93
N LEU A 116 -2.93 -2.84 -2.32
CA LEU A 116 -4.12 -3.69 -2.46
C LEU A 116 -4.68 -3.67 -3.90
N GLU A 117 -4.77 -2.50 -4.51
CA GLU A 117 -5.13 -2.33 -5.92
C GLU A 117 -4.16 -3.11 -6.82
N ALA A 118 -2.85 -3.07 -6.52
CA ALA A 118 -1.82 -3.75 -7.30
C ALA A 118 -1.88 -5.29 -7.20
N VAL A 119 -2.10 -5.83 -5.99
CA VAL A 119 -2.33 -7.27 -5.78
C VAL A 119 -3.54 -7.75 -6.57
N ARG A 120 -4.61 -6.95 -6.63
CA ARG A 120 -5.85 -7.31 -7.34
C ARG A 120 -5.78 -7.06 -8.85
N GLY A 121 -4.94 -6.12 -9.29
CA GLY A 121 -4.83 -5.66 -10.67
C GLY A 121 -3.64 -6.22 -11.47
N ALA A 122 -2.90 -7.18 -10.91
CA ALA A 122 -1.68 -7.76 -11.51
C ALA A 122 -0.59 -6.71 -11.88
N GLN A 123 -0.47 -5.67 -11.05
CA GLN A 123 0.56 -4.60 -11.18
C GLN A 123 1.48 -4.56 -9.96
N PHE A 124 1.57 -5.68 -9.24
CA PHE A 124 2.23 -5.75 -7.95
C PHE A 124 3.73 -5.50 -8.06
N GLU A 125 4.37 -6.01 -9.12
CA GLU A 125 5.80 -5.86 -9.34
C GLU A 125 6.18 -4.39 -9.60
N GLU A 126 5.39 -3.68 -10.42
CA GLU A 126 5.62 -2.27 -10.72
C GLU A 126 5.38 -1.36 -9.51
N VAL A 127 4.37 -1.66 -8.69
CA VAL A 127 4.17 -0.94 -7.43
C VAL A 127 5.31 -1.21 -6.45
N VAL A 128 5.74 -2.46 -6.30
CA VAL A 128 6.87 -2.80 -5.43
C VAL A 128 8.13 -2.07 -5.87
N GLU A 129 8.44 -2.00 -7.17
CA GLU A 129 9.61 -1.25 -7.66
C GLU A 129 9.56 0.23 -7.29
N PHE A 130 8.40 0.88 -7.45
CA PHE A 130 8.21 2.26 -6.99
C PHE A 130 8.44 2.39 -5.48
N LEU A 131 7.93 1.44 -4.69
CA LEU A 131 8.12 1.47 -3.23
C LEU A 131 9.57 1.21 -2.82
N GLU A 132 10.31 0.32 -3.49
CA GLU A 132 11.73 0.12 -3.19
C GLU A 132 12.53 1.41 -3.44
N ASP A 133 12.25 2.15 -4.52
CA ASP A 133 12.87 3.45 -4.79
C ASP A 133 12.54 4.47 -3.67
N VAL A 134 11.29 4.50 -3.19
CA VAL A 134 10.85 5.38 -2.09
C VAL A 134 11.47 4.98 -0.74
N ILE A 135 11.52 3.69 -0.44
CA ILE A 135 12.16 3.15 0.78
C ILE A 135 13.64 3.50 0.79
N ALA A 136 14.35 3.29 -0.32
CA ALA A 136 15.75 3.66 -0.44
C ALA A 136 15.96 5.16 -0.18
N SER A 137 15.06 6.02 -0.70
CA SER A 137 15.09 7.45 -0.45
C SER A 137 14.82 7.82 1.01
N LEU A 138 13.86 7.16 1.66
CA LEU A 138 13.54 7.36 3.09
C LEU A 138 14.69 6.92 4.00
N LEU A 139 15.40 5.85 3.66
CA LEU A 139 16.52 5.34 4.44
C LEU A 139 17.78 6.20 4.31
N ALA A 140 17.97 6.84 3.16
CA ALA A 140 19.12 7.70 2.89
C ALA A 140 19.14 8.97 3.76
N ASP A 141 17.98 9.48 4.15
CA ASP A 141 17.84 10.71 4.93
C ASP A 141 16.62 10.62 5.87
N GLN A 142 16.92 10.55 7.18
CA GLN A 142 15.97 10.40 8.28
C GLN A 142 15.91 11.65 9.18
N GLU A 143 16.20 12.85 8.64
CA GLU A 143 16.22 14.08 9.44
C GLU A 143 14.84 14.48 10.00
N VAL A 144 13.77 14.20 9.26
CA VAL A 144 12.40 14.62 9.64
C VAL A 144 11.65 13.55 10.42
N ARG A 145 11.66 12.31 9.91
CA ARG A 145 11.11 11.11 10.55
C ARG A 145 11.97 9.93 10.18
N THR A 146 12.05 8.98 11.10
CA THR A 146 12.62 7.66 10.86
C THR A 146 11.73 6.84 9.94
N PHE A 147 12.31 5.84 9.28
CA PHE A 147 11.53 4.87 8.49
C PHE A 147 10.46 4.15 9.32
N GLY A 148 10.76 3.87 10.60
CA GLY A 148 9.81 3.27 11.53
C GLY A 148 8.57 4.14 11.76
N GLU A 149 8.76 5.44 12.00
CA GLU A 149 7.66 6.40 12.19
C GLU A 149 6.77 6.54 10.95
N VAL A 150 7.31 6.32 9.75
CA VAL A 150 6.53 6.29 8.50
C VAL A 150 5.72 4.99 8.37
N MET A 151 6.29 3.85 8.76
CA MET A 151 5.66 2.54 8.57
C MET A 151 4.67 2.15 9.66
N VAL A 152 4.84 2.62 10.91
CA VAL A 152 3.92 2.30 12.02
C VAL A 152 2.46 2.64 11.70
N PRO A 153 2.12 3.85 11.20
CA PRO A 153 0.74 4.16 10.81
C PRO A 153 0.20 3.24 9.71
N VAL A 154 1.04 2.79 8.77
CA VAL A 154 0.67 1.84 7.72
C VAL A 154 0.26 0.50 8.34
N PHE A 155 1.01 0.02 9.34
CA PHE A 155 0.69 -1.21 10.05
C PHE A 155 -0.56 -1.10 10.93
N ASP A 156 -0.77 0.04 11.60
CA ASP A 156 -2.00 0.29 12.36
C ASP A 156 -3.25 0.25 11.47
N ILE A 157 -3.18 0.91 10.30
CA ILE A 157 -4.26 0.88 9.30
C ILE A 157 -4.46 -0.54 8.77
N PHE A 158 -3.37 -1.26 8.47
CA PHE A 158 -3.41 -2.66 8.04
C PHE A 158 -4.15 -3.50 9.08
N GLN A 159 -3.73 -3.44 10.35
CA GLN A 159 -4.35 -4.20 11.43
C GLN A 159 -5.84 -3.87 11.53
N GLY A 160 -6.19 -2.59 11.45
CA GLY A 160 -7.56 -2.10 11.46
C GLY A 160 -8.43 -2.72 10.35
N ARG A 161 -7.85 -2.97 9.17
CA ARG A 161 -8.53 -3.56 8.01
C ARG A 161 -8.66 -5.08 8.07
N VAL A 162 -7.71 -5.77 8.69
CA VAL A 162 -7.76 -7.25 8.77
C VAL A 162 -8.49 -7.79 9.99
N LYS A 163 -8.68 -6.99 11.06
CA LYS A 163 -9.29 -7.43 12.32
C LYS A 163 -10.70 -8.02 12.17
N ASP A 164 -11.45 -7.54 11.19
CA ASP A 164 -12.84 -7.91 10.94
C ASP A 164 -12.99 -8.87 9.75
N LEU A 165 -11.87 -9.35 9.19
CA LEU A 165 -11.90 -10.30 8.08
C LEU A 165 -11.99 -11.73 8.57
N ASP A 166 -12.72 -12.55 7.81
CA ASP A 166 -12.89 -13.96 8.07
C ASP A 166 -12.16 -14.81 7.03
N LEU A 167 -11.87 -16.05 7.42
CA LEU A 167 -11.11 -17.03 6.64
C LEU A 167 -11.57 -17.16 5.18
N CYS A 168 -12.88 -17.16 4.91
CA CYS A 168 -13.41 -17.39 3.56
C CYS A 168 -13.54 -16.11 2.71
N GLN A 169 -13.08 -14.97 3.19
CA GLN A 169 -13.15 -13.71 2.45
C GLN A 169 -11.90 -13.54 1.57
N LEU A 170 -12.09 -13.41 0.26
CA LEU A 170 -10.99 -13.22 -0.71
C LEU A 170 -10.10 -12.02 -0.38
N LEU A 171 -10.67 -10.97 0.21
CA LEU A 171 -9.96 -9.77 0.62
C LEU A 171 -8.86 -10.07 1.66
N LEU A 172 -9.07 -11.04 2.56
CA LEU A 172 -8.05 -11.49 3.52
C LEU A 172 -6.79 -11.93 2.78
N TYR A 173 -6.94 -12.73 1.74
CA TYR A 173 -5.81 -13.27 0.98
C TYR A 173 -5.06 -12.17 0.22
N SER A 174 -5.76 -11.13 -0.26
CA SER A 174 -5.08 -9.97 -0.82
C SER A 174 -4.21 -9.25 0.21
N TYR A 175 -4.69 -9.10 1.45
CA TYR A 175 -3.85 -8.56 2.53
C TYR A 175 -2.70 -9.49 2.92
N LEU A 176 -2.90 -10.82 2.89
CA LEU A 176 -1.81 -11.77 3.15
C LEU A 176 -0.69 -11.69 2.10
N GLU A 177 -0.98 -11.36 0.84
CA GLU A 177 0.07 -11.08 -0.15
C GLU A 177 0.88 -9.82 0.21
N ILE A 178 0.21 -8.77 0.70
CA ILE A 178 0.87 -7.55 1.15
C ILE A 178 1.75 -7.85 2.37
N LEU A 179 1.25 -8.60 3.35
CA LEU A 179 2.05 -9.01 4.51
C LEU A 179 3.21 -9.91 4.11
N LEU A 180 3.04 -10.78 3.11
CA LEU A 180 4.11 -11.59 2.58
C LEU A 180 5.22 -10.71 1.97
N TYR A 181 4.87 -9.67 1.22
CA TYR A 181 5.84 -8.67 0.77
C TYR A 181 6.53 -7.97 1.95
N PHE A 182 5.78 -7.47 2.92
CA PHE A 182 6.33 -6.81 4.11
C PHE A 182 7.28 -7.72 4.90
N SER A 183 6.99 -9.01 5.00
CA SER A 183 7.85 -9.99 5.66
C SER A 183 9.17 -10.27 4.92
N ARG A 184 9.20 -10.04 3.61
CA ARG A 184 10.35 -10.31 2.72
C ARG A 184 11.23 -9.08 2.51
N GLN A 185 10.65 -7.88 2.57
CA GLN A 185 11.41 -6.64 2.45
C GLN A 185 12.15 -6.38 3.77
N LYS A 186 13.48 -6.21 3.69
CA LYS A 186 14.37 -6.22 4.85
C LYS A 186 14.06 -5.12 5.87
N ASP A 187 13.86 -3.89 5.42
CA ASP A 187 13.67 -2.73 6.29
C ASP A 187 12.26 -2.70 6.88
N ILE A 188 11.24 -3.05 6.08
CA ILE A 188 9.84 -3.19 6.53
C ILE A 188 9.74 -4.32 7.56
N SER A 189 10.33 -5.48 7.28
CA SER A 189 10.24 -6.63 8.20
C SER A 189 10.87 -6.34 9.56
N LYS A 190 11.95 -5.54 9.60
CA LYS A 190 12.55 -5.07 10.86
C LYS A 190 11.57 -4.23 11.67
N VAL A 191 10.98 -3.19 11.07
CA VAL A 191 9.98 -2.35 11.76
C VAL A 191 8.75 -3.17 12.14
N LEU A 192 8.33 -4.11 11.28
CA LEU A 192 7.20 -5.00 11.56
C LEU A 192 7.46 -5.85 12.82
N MET A 193 8.66 -6.42 12.99
CA MET A 193 9.03 -7.20 14.17
C MET A 193 8.97 -6.37 15.46
N GLU A 194 9.38 -5.10 15.41
CA GLU A 194 9.26 -4.17 16.53
C GLU A 194 7.78 -3.82 16.80
N HIS A 195 7.00 -3.63 15.75
CA HIS A 195 5.58 -3.27 15.83
C HIS A 195 4.68 -4.39 16.37
N ILE A 196 5.02 -5.66 16.09
CA ILE A 196 4.23 -6.82 16.57
C ILE A 196 4.58 -7.26 17.99
N GLN A 197 5.42 -6.51 18.71
CA GLN A 197 5.67 -6.78 20.12
C GLN A 197 4.41 -6.46 20.94
N PRO A 198 4.01 -7.33 21.87
CA PRO A 198 2.87 -7.06 22.73
C PRO A 198 3.18 -5.89 23.66
N LYS A 199 2.17 -5.04 23.92
CA LYS A 199 2.30 -3.93 24.88
C LYS A 199 2.67 -4.40 26.29
N ASP A 200 2.21 -5.59 26.68
CA ASP A 200 2.62 -6.28 27.91
C ASP A 200 2.92 -7.76 27.61
N PRO A 201 4.21 -8.16 27.58
CA PRO A 201 4.62 -9.54 27.34
C PRO A 201 4.10 -10.56 28.37
N ASN A 202 3.69 -10.11 29.57
CA ASN A 202 3.16 -11.01 30.60
C ASN A 202 1.68 -11.35 30.38
N SER A 203 1.04 -10.75 29.38
CA SER A 203 -0.38 -10.87 29.12
C SER A 203 -0.64 -11.52 27.76
N GLY A 204 -1.05 -12.79 27.76
CA GLY A 204 -1.35 -13.53 26.52
C GLY A 204 -2.36 -12.84 25.60
N ILE A 205 -3.33 -12.10 26.17
CA ILE A 205 -4.31 -11.35 25.37
C ILE A 205 -3.70 -10.20 24.57
N GLN A 206 -2.56 -9.66 24.99
CA GLN A 206 -1.89 -8.58 24.27
C GLN A 206 -1.21 -9.09 22.99
N TYR A 207 -0.77 -10.35 22.97
CA TYR A 207 -0.27 -10.97 21.74
C TYR A 207 -1.35 -11.02 20.67
N GLN A 208 -2.61 -11.33 21.02
CA GLN A 208 -3.72 -11.33 20.07
C GLN A 208 -4.06 -9.94 19.51
N LYS A 209 -3.66 -8.87 20.21
CA LYS A 209 -3.91 -7.48 19.82
C LYS A 209 -2.82 -6.89 18.93
N THR A 210 -1.80 -7.65 18.55
CA THR A 210 -0.79 -7.20 17.58
C THR A 210 -1.29 -7.48 16.15
N LEU A 211 -0.67 -6.88 15.14
CA LEU A 211 -1.00 -7.16 13.74
C LEU A 211 -0.89 -8.66 13.42
N LEU A 212 0.24 -9.29 13.78
CA LEU A 212 0.42 -10.73 13.56
C LEU A 212 -0.56 -11.56 14.40
N GLY A 213 -0.81 -11.19 15.66
CA GLY A 213 -1.77 -11.88 16.50
C GLY A 213 -3.20 -11.81 15.98
N THR A 214 -3.60 -10.66 15.43
CA THR A 214 -4.91 -10.47 14.79
C THR A 214 -5.11 -11.46 13.66
N ILE A 215 -4.08 -11.66 12.83
CA ILE A 215 -4.11 -12.61 11.72
C ILE A 215 -4.09 -14.05 12.22
N LEU A 216 -3.20 -14.39 13.15
CA LEU A 216 -3.11 -15.74 13.73
C LEU A 216 -4.37 -16.15 14.51
N ASN A 217 -5.19 -15.19 14.94
CA ASN A 217 -6.47 -15.43 15.60
C ASN A 217 -7.61 -15.76 14.62
N ILE A 218 -7.40 -15.66 13.31
CA ILE A 218 -8.38 -16.08 12.31
C ILE A 218 -8.47 -17.61 12.34
N SER A 219 -9.68 -18.11 12.63
CA SER A 219 -9.94 -19.52 12.79
C SER A 219 -11.33 -19.88 12.28
N CYS A 220 -11.49 -21.12 11.83
CA CYS A 220 -12.80 -21.70 11.54
C CYS A 220 -13.54 -22.20 12.80
N LEU A 221 -12.92 -22.10 13.98
CA LEU A 221 -13.51 -22.54 15.25
C LEU A 221 -14.36 -21.45 15.90
N LEU A 222 -15.25 -21.86 16.81
CA LEU A 222 -16.03 -20.96 17.64
C LEU A 222 -15.12 -20.09 18.51
N ARG A 223 -15.33 -18.77 18.46
CA ARG A 223 -14.64 -17.80 19.33
C ARG A 223 -15.02 -17.96 20.80
N THR A 224 -16.27 -18.36 21.08
CA THR A 224 -16.76 -18.59 22.43
C THR A 224 -17.34 -20.01 22.52
N PRO A 225 -16.70 -20.91 23.31
CA PRO A 225 -17.21 -22.26 23.51
C PRO A 225 -18.67 -22.23 23.97
N GLY A 226 -19.54 -23.01 23.31
CA GLY A 226 -20.96 -23.13 23.65
C GLY A 226 -21.89 -22.07 23.05
N VAL A 227 -21.35 -21.02 22.42
CA VAL A 227 -22.16 -20.05 21.67
C VAL A 227 -22.18 -20.47 20.19
N VAL A 228 -23.23 -21.20 19.80
CA VAL A 228 -23.40 -21.71 18.42
C VAL A 228 -24.03 -20.67 17.50
N GLU A 229 -24.73 -19.70 18.07
CA GLU A 229 -25.29 -18.56 17.33
C GLU A 229 -24.14 -17.73 16.74
N ASN A 230 -24.15 -17.53 15.42
CA ASN A 230 -23.16 -16.76 14.65
C ASN A 230 -21.80 -17.45 14.40
N HIS A 231 -21.76 -18.78 14.20
CA HIS A 231 -20.54 -19.48 13.77
C HIS A 231 -19.95 -18.93 12.44
N GLY A 232 -20.67 -18.08 11.69
CA GLY A 232 -20.21 -17.38 10.48
C GLY A 232 -20.10 -18.29 9.25
N PHE A 233 -19.59 -19.50 9.47
CA PHE A 233 -19.56 -20.59 8.53
C PHE A 233 -20.90 -21.32 8.57
N PHE A 234 -21.27 -22.03 9.65
CA PHE A 234 -22.45 -22.89 9.68
C PHE A 234 -23.70 -22.13 10.18
N LEU A 235 -24.59 -21.74 9.27
CA LEU A 235 -25.79 -20.95 9.60
C LEU A 235 -26.89 -21.77 10.30
N ASN A 236 -27.09 -23.04 9.93
CA ASN A 236 -28.08 -23.94 10.54
C ASN A 236 -27.64 -25.42 10.45
N PRO A 237 -26.56 -25.83 11.13
CA PRO A 237 -25.98 -27.16 10.96
C PRO A 237 -26.97 -28.30 11.22
N SER A 238 -27.92 -28.13 12.15
CA SER A 238 -28.96 -29.13 12.44
C SER A 238 -30.07 -29.25 11.37
N ARG A 239 -30.16 -28.30 10.43
CA ARG A 239 -31.16 -28.27 9.34
C ARG A 239 -30.52 -28.47 7.96
N SER A 240 -29.19 -28.42 7.86
CA SER A 240 -28.46 -28.66 6.63
C SER A 240 -28.43 -30.15 6.30
N SER A 241 -28.50 -30.47 5.01
CA SER A 241 -28.30 -31.85 4.55
C SER A 241 -26.84 -32.28 4.74
N PRO A 242 -26.56 -33.59 4.88
CA PRO A 242 -25.18 -34.09 4.97
C PRO A 242 -24.29 -33.68 3.78
N GLN A 243 -24.88 -33.52 2.59
CA GLN A 243 -24.15 -33.10 1.40
C GLN A 243 -23.75 -31.62 1.46
N GLU A 244 -24.66 -30.73 1.90
CA GLU A 244 -24.35 -29.31 2.09
C GLU A 244 -23.27 -29.11 3.15
N MET A 245 -23.36 -29.84 4.27
CA MET A 245 -22.33 -29.82 5.32
C MET A 245 -20.97 -30.23 4.77
N LYS A 246 -20.91 -31.32 3.98
CA LYS A 246 -19.66 -31.81 3.40
C LYS A 246 -19.04 -30.82 2.40
N VAL A 247 -19.85 -30.18 1.56
CA VAL A 247 -19.38 -29.14 0.63
C VAL A 247 -18.81 -27.96 1.41
N GLN A 248 -19.51 -27.53 2.46
CA GLN A 248 -19.09 -26.43 3.28
C GLN A 248 -17.78 -26.71 4.04
N GLU A 249 -17.66 -27.89 4.66
CA GLU A 249 -16.42 -28.34 5.29
C GLU A 249 -15.27 -28.36 4.28
N SER A 250 -15.49 -28.91 3.09
CA SER A 250 -14.49 -28.94 2.02
C SER A 250 -14.00 -27.54 1.65
N ASN A 251 -14.90 -26.56 1.56
CA ASN A 251 -14.52 -25.17 1.29
C ASN A 251 -13.68 -24.58 2.43
N ILE A 252 -14.08 -24.81 3.69
CA ILE A 252 -13.31 -24.36 4.86
C ILE A 252 -11.91 -24.96 4.83
N TYR A 253 -11.77 -26.28 4.58
CA TYR A 253 -10.48 -26.95 4.49
C TYR A 253 -9.60 -26.37 3.39
N GLN A 254 -10.17 -26.05 2.23
CA GLN A 254 -9.43 -25.41 1.15
C GLN A 254 -8.88 -24.04 1.57
N PHE A 255 -9.72 -23.19 2.16
CA PHE A 255 -9.31 -21.87 2.63
C PHE A 255 -8.29 -21.96 3.77
N MET A 256 -8.46 -22.90 4.71
CA MET A 256 -7.48 -23.19 5.77
C MET A 256 -6.12 -23.60 5.19
N GLY A 257 -6.10 -24.46 4.16
CA GLY A 257 -4.86 -24.87 3.49
C GLY A 257 -4.12 -23.67 2.90
N GLN A 258 -4.81 -22.85 2.11
CA GLN A 258 -4.23 -21.64 1.53
C GLN A 258 -3.75 -20.64 2.59
N PHE A 259 -4.53 -20.48 3.66
CA PHE A 259 -4.21 -19.60 4.77
C PHE A 259 -2.93 -20.04 5.49
N HIS A 260 -2.83 -21.33 5.81
CA HIS A 260 -1.64 -21.91 6.44
C HIS A 260 -0.40 -21.80 5.55
N ASP A 261 -0.52 -22.03 4.24
CA ASP A 261 0.60 -21.90 3.31
C ASP A 261 1.14 -20.46 3.30
N LYS A 262 0.27 -19.45 3.33
CA LYS A 262 0.66 -18.04 3.42
C LYS A 262 1.29 -17.70 4.76
N LEU A 263 0.68 -18.13 5.86
CA LEU A 263 1.23 -17.93 7.21
C LEU A 263 2.62 -18.57 7.35
N TYR A 264 2.80 -19.79 6.85
CA TYR A 264 4.08 -20.47 6.86
C TYR A 264 5.14 -19.65 6.13
N GLN A 265 4.83 -19.12 4.94
CA GLN A 265 5.76 -18.29 4.18
C GLN A 265 6.11 -16.98 4.89
N ILE A 266 5.12 -16.30 5.47
CA ILE A 266 5.32 -15.06 6.25
C ILE A 266 6.25 -15.35 7.43
N LEU A 267 5.92 -16.34 8.26
CA LEU A 267 6.72 -16.70 9.44
C LEU A 267 8.13 -17.15 9.05
N LYS A 268 8.26 -17.93 7.98
CA LYS A 268 9.55 -18.34 7.45
C LYS A 268 10.40 -17.13 7.05
N ASN A 269 9.83 -16.16 6.33
CA ASN A 269 10.56 -14.95 5.93
C ASN A 269 11.03 -14.15 7.16
N LEU A 270 10.14 -13.91 8.13
CA LEU A 270 10.48 -13.17 9.35
C LEU A 270 11.61 -13.84 10.16
N LEU A 271 11.58 -15.18 10.25
CA LEU A 271 12.61 -15.97 10.93
C LEU A 271 13.94 -16.06 10.16
N GLN A 272 13.92 -15.92 8.83
CA GLN A 272 15.09 -16.03 7.97
C GLN A 272 15.82 -14.71 7.71
N GLN A 273 15.13 -13.57 7.83
CA GLN A 273 15.64 -12.26 7.39
C GLN A 273 16.76 -11.67 8.27
N SER A 274 16.94 -12.06 9.55
CA SER A 274 18.23 -11.87 10.24
C SER A 274 18.37 -12.67 11.54
N SER A 275 19.62 -12.84 11.99
CA SER A 275 19.94 -13.24 13.37
C SER A 275 19.43 -12.24 14.42
N GLU A 276 19.11 -11.01 14.03
CA GLU A 276 18.58 -9.95 14.91
C GLU A 276 17.06 -10.05 15.05
N THR A 277 16.30 -10.34 13.97
CA THR A 277 14.85 -10.55 14.02
C THR A 277 14.45 -11.86 14.69
N ARG A 278 15.34 -12.87 14.68
CA ARG A 278 15.12 -14.14 15.39
C ARG A 278 15.10 -13.99 16.92
N HIS A 279 15.72 -12.92 17.45
CA HIS A 279 15.94 -12.72 18.89
C HIS A 279 15.24 -11.48 19.46
N LEU A 280 14.55 -10.70 18.63
CA LEU A 280 13.58 -9.68 19.02
C LEU A 280 12.22 -10.33 19.27
#